data_AF-A0A9D1Z5L3-F1
#
_entry.id   AF-A0A9D1Z5L3-F1
#
_cell.length_a   1.000
_cell.length_b   1.000
_cell.length_c   1.000
_cell.angle_alpha   90.00
_cell.angle_beta   90.00
_cell.angle_gamma   90.00
#
_symmetry.space_group_name_H-M   'P 1'
#
loop_
_entity.id
_entity.type
_entity.pdbx_description
1 polymer ?
#
loop_
_entity_poly.entity_id
_entity_poly.type
_entity_poly.pdbx_seq_one_letter_code
_entity_poly.pdbx_strand_id
1 'polypeptide(L)'
;MSGRTSQRKGRAGELELAKILQTYGYDVQPGQAVSYGAMPDLTGLPHVHIECKRSERLNIHAAMAQAVRDADHFQDGAPTVFHRRNRSNWMVTMRLTDWLGLYDKAKAAIPGGRDSG
;
A
#
# COMPACT_ATOMS: atom_id res chain seq x y z
N MET A 1 7.90 -2.64 24.88
CA MET A 1 6.46 -3.02 24.76
C MET A 1 6.36 -4.27 23.92
N SER A 2 5.67 -5.30 24.41
CA SER A 2 5.61 -6.65 23.82
C SER A 2 5.24 -6.65 22.33
N GLY A 3 6.02 -7.37 21.51
CA GLY A 3 5.81 -7.49 20.06
C GLY A 3 4.41 -7.98 19.67
N ARG A 4 3.72 -8.69 20.56
CA ARG A 4 2.36 -9.22 20.33
C ARG A 4 1.31 -8.12 20.18
N THR A 5 1.42 -7.02 20.92
CA THR A 5 0.49 -5.88 20.80
C THR A 5 0.73 -5.13 19.50
N SER A 6 2.00 -5.00 19.08
CA SER A 6 2.36 -4.39 17.80
C SER A 6 1.85 -5.21 16.62
N GLN A 7 2.01 -6.54 16.66
CA GLN A 7 1.50 -7.46 15.63
C GLN A 7 -0.03 -7.39 15.51
N ARG A 8 -0.76 -7.42 16.64
CA ARG A 8 -2.23 -7.27 16.64
C ARG A 8 -2.66 -5.92 16.05
N LYS A 9 -1.94 -4.84 16.37
CA LYS A 9 -2.23 -3.50 15.82
C LYS A 9 -1.97 -3.44 14.31
N GLY A 10 -0.88 -4.03 13.83
CA GLY A 10 -0.56 -4.16 12.41
C GLY A 10 -1.66 -4.91 11.67
N ARG A 11 -1.99 -6.12 12.14
CA ARG A 11 -3.05 -6.95 11.55
C ARG A 11 -4.41 -6.26 11.52
N ALA A 12 -4.78 -5.56 12.60
CA ALA A 12 -6.01 -4.78 12.61
C ALA A 12 -6.01 -3.65 11.57
N GLY A 13 -4.83 -3.06 11.29
CA GLY A 13 -4.66 -2.07 10.22
C GLY A 13 -4.85 -2.67 8.83
N GLU A 14 -4.24 -3.83 8.55
CA GLU A 14 -4.40 -4.54 7.27
C GLU A 14 -5.86 -4.89 6.98
N LEU A 15 -6.55 -5.44 7.99
CA LEU A 15 -7.97 -5.80 7.88
C LEU A 15 -8.87 -4.57 7.68
N GLU A 16 -8.58 -3.47 8.39
CA GLU A 16 -9.29 -2.19 8.23
C GLU A 16 -9.11 -1.66 6.80
N LEU A 17 -7.87 -1.64 6.30
CA LEU A 17 -7.55 -1.17 4.95
C LEU A 17 -8.22 -2.03 3.87
N ALA A 18 -8.15 -3.35 3.99
CA ALA A 18 -8.75 -4.28 3.04
C ALA A 18 -10.27 -4.06 2.94
N LYS A 19 -10.95 -3.93 4.09
CA LYS A 19 -12.40 -3.67 4.12
C LYS A 19 -12.76 -2.34 3.46
N ILE A 20 -11.95 -1.29 3.66
CA ILE A 20 -12.16 0.00 3.00
C ILE A 20 -12.05 -0.16 1.49
N LEU A 21 -10.95 -0.72 0.99
CA LEU A 21 -10.73 -0.91 -0.44
C LEU A 21 -11.82 -1.79 -1.09
N GLN A 22 -12.25 -2.86 -0.42
CA GLN A 22 -13.37 -3.70 -0.85
C GLN A 22 -14.69 -2.91 -0.94
N THR A 23 -14.93 -1.95 -0.05
CA THR A 23 -16.11 -1.07 -0.10
C THR A 23 -16.10 -0.17 -1.34
N TYR A 24 -14.92 0.16 -1.87
CA TYR A 24 -14.76 0.87 -3.14
C TYR A 24 -14.76 -0.06 -4.38
N GLY A 25 -15.00 -1.36 -4.20
CA GLY A 25 -15.11 -2.33 -5.28
C GLY A 25 -13.80 -2.98 -5.72
N TYR A 26 -12.70 -2.79 -4.98
CA TYR A 26 -11.43 -3.48 -5.26
C TYR A 26 -11.43 -4.88 -4.66
N ASP A 27 -11.11 -5.90 -5.45
CA ASP A 27 -10.94 -7.29 -4.99
C ASP A 27 -9.57 -7.48 -4.34
N VAL A 28 -9.39 -6.84 -3.18
CA VAL A 28 -8.16 -6.98 -2.39
C VAL A 28 -8.30 -8.03 -1.31
N GLN A 29 -7.21 -8.74 -1.03
CA GLN A 29 -7.13 -9.75 0.02
C GLN A 29 -5.99 -9.41 0.99
N PRO A 30 -6.24 -9.36 2.31
CA PRO A 30 -5.17 -9.16 3.28
C PRO A 30 -4.28 -10.40 3.35
N GLY A 31 -2.98 -10.20 3.57
CA GLY A 31 -2.00 -11.26 3.77
C GLY A 31 -2.32 -12.16 4.96
N GLN A 32 -1.55 -13.23 5.15
CA GLN A 32 -1.75 -14.14 6.28
C GLN A 32 -1.25 -13.53 7.60
N ALA A 33 -1.95 -13.81 8.71
CA ALA A 33 -1.66 -13.23 10.02
C ALA A 33 -0.24 -13.54 10.56
N VAL A 34 0.44 -14.55 9.99
CA VAL A 34 1.81 -14.94 10.34
C VAL A 34 2.56 -15.26 9.04
N SER A 35 2.87 -14.23 8.24
CA SER A 35 3.67 -14.40 7.03
C SER A 35 5.16 -14.14 7.26
N TYR A 36 5.56 -13.47 8.35
CA TYR A 36 6.94 -12.99 8.57
C TYR A 36 7.53 -12.23 7.37
N GLY A 37 6.68 -11.53 6.59
CA GLY A 37 7.10 -10.85 5.37
C GLY A 37 7.21 -11.76 4.14
N ALA A 38 6.79 -13.03 4.21
CA ALA A 38 6.72 -13.93 3.06
C ALA A 38 5.53 -13.63 2.12
N MET A 39 4.65 -12.72 2.50
CA MET A 39 3.51 -12.27 1.70
C MET A 39 3.36 -10.75 1.85
N PRO A 40 2.88 -10.06 0.80
CA PRO A 40 2.47 -8.66 0.91
C PRO A 40 1.40 -8.47 1.98
N ASP A 41 1.32 -7.26 2.54
CA ASP A 41 0.31 -6.91 3.54
C ASP A 41 -1.11 -7.06 2.97
N LEU A 42 -1.32 -6.60 1.74
CA LEU A 42 -2.51 -6.82 0.94
C LEU A 42 -2.12 -7.11 -0.51
N THR A 43 -2.93 -7.91 -1.21
CA THR A 43 -2.80 -8.22 -2.65
C THR A 43 -4.07 -7.85 -3.39
N GLY A 44 -4.01 -7.76 -4.73
CA GLY A 44 -5.19 -7.57 -5.59
C GLY A 44 -5.49 -6.12 -6.00
N LEU A 45 -4.71 -5.14 -5.55
CA LEU A 45 -4.82 -3.75 -6.03
C LEU A 45 -3.96 -3.57 -7.30
N PRO A 46 -4.55 -3.29 -8.47
CA PRO A 46 -3.79 -3.25 -9.71
C PRO A 46 -2.66 -2.22 -9.68
N HIS A 47 -1.47 -2.64 -10.12
CA HIS A 47 -0.27 -1.82 -10.29
C HIS A 47 0.32 -1.23 -9.00
N VAL A 48 -0.14 -1.64 -7.81
CA VAL A 48 0.26 -1.06 -6.53
C VAL A 48 0.72 -2.15 -5.57
N HIS A 49 1.94 -2.03 -5.07
CA HIS A 49 2.41 -2.81 -3.92
C HIS A 49 2.00 -2.10 -2.62
N ILE A 50 1.27 -2.78 -1.74
CA ILE A 50 0.72 -2.20 -0.50
C ILE A 50 1.63 -2.53 0.69
N GLU A 51 2.19 -1.48 1.30
CA GLU A 51 2.78 -1.51 2.64
C GLU A 51 1.84 -0.79 3.63
N CYS A 52 1.27 -1.52 4.57
CA CYS A 52 0.27 -1.04 5.52
C CYS A 52 0.88 -0.71 6.89
N LYS A 53 0.85 0.57 7.28
CA LYS A 53 1.39 1.03 8.57
C LYS A 53 0.34 1.74 9.44
N ARG A 54 0.02 1.13 10.59
CA ARG A 54 -0.75 1.79 11.67
C ARG A 54 0.15 2.20 12.82
N SER A 55 0.65 3.44 12.80
CA SER A 55 1.63 3.94 13.78
C SER A 55 1.39 5.40 14.14
N GLU A 56 1.57 5.77 15.42
CA GLU A 56 1.49 7.16 15.86
C GLU A 56 2.71 7.98 15.43
N ARG A 57 3.86 7.32 15.29
CA ARG A 57 5.16 7.93 14.96
C ARG A 57 5.80 7.16 13.81
N LEU A 58 5.16 7.21 12.65
CA LEU A 58 5.68 6.58 11.44
C LEU A 58 6.92 7.33 10.93
N ASN A 59 8.03 6.62 10.76
CA ASN A 59 9.11 7.09 9.90
C ASN A 59 8.78 6.71 8.46
N ILE A 60 8.28 7.69 7.70
CA ILE A 60 7.78 7.46 6.34
C ILE A 60 8.89 7.01 5.37
N HIS A 61 10.11 7.50 5.53
CA HIS A 61 11.24 7.11 4.68
C HIS A 61 11.65 5.66 4.91
N ALA A 62 11.67 5.21 6.17
CA ALA A 62 11.96 3.81 6.50
C ALA A 62 10.86 2.86 5.98
N ALA A 63 9.59 3.25 6.11
CA ALA A 63 8.46 2.49 5.58
C ALA A 63 8.49 2.43 4.05
N MET A 64 8.79 3.55 3.38
CA MET A 64 8.94 3.59 1.92
C MET A 64 10.11 2.71 1.46
N ALA A 65 11.24 2.71 2.17
CA ALA A 65 12.36 1.83 1.85
C ALA A 65 12.00 0.34 1.99
N GLN A 66 11.12 -0.01 2.94
CA GLN A 66 10.56 -1.36 3.04
C GLN A 66 9.66 -1.67 1.85
N ALA A 67 8.68 -0.80 1.55
CA ALA A 67 7.79 -0.97 0.41
C ALA A 67 8.55 -1.14 -0.92
N VAL A 68 9.67 -0.43 -1.11
CA VAL A 68 10.52 -0.57 -2.30
C VAL A 68 11.17 -1.95 -2.39
N ARG A 69 11.72 -2.46 -1.29
CA ARG A 69 12.33 -3.80 -1.27
C ARG A 69 11.29 -4.89 -1.47
N ASP A 70 10.14 -4.75 -0.83
CA ASP A 70 9.09 -5.76 -0.87
C ASP A 70 8.42 -5.78 -2.26
N ALA A 71 8.16 -4.60 -2.87
CA ALA A 71 7.71 -4.52 -4.26
C ALA A 71 8.71 -5.14 -5.25
N ASP A 72 10.01 -4.95 -5.05
CA ASP A 72 11.06 -5.59 -5.85
C ASP A 72 11.11 -7.11 -5.61
N HIS A 73 10.81 -7.58 -4.40
CA HIS A 73 10.74 -9.00 -4.12
C HIS A 73 9.51 -9.68 -4.74
N PHE A 74 8.33 -9.07 -4.59
CA PHE A 74 7.05 -9.65 -5.02
C PHE A 74 6.69 -9.33 -6.47
N GLN A 75 7.28 -8.31 -7.07
CA GLN A 75 7.04 -7.87 -8.45
C GLN A 75 5.55 -7.60 -8.74
N ASP A 76 4.84 -6.99 -7.78
CA ASP A 76 3.38 -6.83 -7.79
C ASP A 76 2.91 -5.38 -8.01
N GLY A 77 3.80 -4.39 -8.01
CA GLY A 77 3.44 -3.03 -8.39
C GLY A 77 4.34 -1.92 -7.87
N ALA A 78 3.84 -0.69 -7.97
CA ALA A 78 4.53 0.51 -7.52
C ALA A 78 4.54 0.58 -5.98
N PRO A 79 5.70 0.79 -5.33
CA PRO A 79 5.82 0.88 -3.88
C PRO A 79 4.92 1.97 -3.28
N THR A 80 3.99 1.56 -2.41
CA THR A 80 3.00 2.48 -1.85
C THR A 80 2.77 2.21 -0.37
N VAL A 81 2.95 3.25 0.45
CA VAL A 81 2.68 3.16 1.89
C VAL A 81 1.28 3.69 2.18
N PHE A 82 0.40 2.81 2.65
CA PHE A 82 -0.89 3.15 3.22
C PHE A 82 -0.73 3.29 4.73
N HIS A 83 -1.02 4.45 5.28
CA HIS A 83 -0.79 4.68 6.71
C HIS A 83 -1.82 5.55 7.39
N ARG A 84 -1.94 5.36 8.71
CA ARG A 84 -2.71 6.23 9.58
C ARG A 84 -2.21 6.20 11.02
N ARG A 85 -2.49 7.28 11.73
CA ARG A 85 -2.47 7.35 13.20
C ARG A 85 -3.84 6.98 13.77
N ASN A 86 -3.94 6.68 15.07
CA ASN A 86 -5.26 6.43 15.67
C ASN A 86 -6.16 7.65 15.52
N ARG A 87 -7.43 7.41 15.15
CA ARG A 87 -8.45 8.45 14.95
C ARG A 87 -8.10 9.50 13.88
N SER A 88 -7.18 9.18 12.97
CA SER A 88 -6.87 10.00 11.79
C SER A 88 -7.29 9.28 10.51
N ASN A 89 -7.44 10.05 9.44
CA ASN A 89 -7.72 9.50 8.10
C ASN A 89 -6.56 8.62 7.62
N TRP A 90 -6.89 7.67 6.73
CA TRP A 90 -5.88 6.97 5.94
C TRP A 90 -5.23 7.93 4.95
N MET A 91 -3.92 7.83 4.83
CA MET A 91 -3.10 8.53 3.85
C MET A 91 -2.38 7.52 2.97
N VAL A 92 -2.14 7.91 1.73
CA VAL A 92 -1.34 7.15 0.77
C VAL A 92 -0.09 7.96 0.48
N THR A 93 1.07 7.31 0.45
CA THR A 93 2.33 7.95 0.11
C THR A 93 3.08 7.10 -0.91
N MET A 94 3.55 7.76 -1.96
CA MET A 94 4.34 7.19 -3.05
C MET A 94 5.54 8.10 -3.30
N ARG A 95 6.60 7.57 -3.93
CA ARG A 95 7.59 8.46 -4.56
C ARG A 95 6.92 9.16 -5.74
N LEU A 96 7.31 10.40 -6.00
CA LEU A 96 6.73 11.19 -7.10
C LEU A 96 6.85 10.47 -8.45
N THR A 97 7.98 9.82 -8.71
CA THR A 97 8.22 9.07 -9.95
C THR A 97 7.28 7.89 -10.12
N ASP A 98 7.00 7.16 -9.05
CA ASP A 98 6.07 6.03 -9.05
C ASP A 98 4.63 6.52 -9.31
N TRP A 99 4.25 7.65 -8.68
CA TRP A 99 2.96 8.29 -8.89
C TRP A 99 2.77 8.78 -10.33
N LEU A 100 3.79 9.44 -10.90
CA LEU A 100 3.76 9.88 -12.31
C LEU A 100 3.58 8.69 -13.25
N GLY A 101 4.29 7.57 -13.01
CA GLY A 101 4.13 6.36 -13.81
C GLY A 101 2.72 5.75 -13.75
N LEU A 102 2.04 5.81 -12.61
CA LEU A 102 0.63 5.41 -12.49
C LEU A 102 -0.30 6.40 -13.20
N TYR A 103 -0.07 7.70 -13.01
CA TYR A 103 -0.90 8.75 -13.57
C TYR A 103 -0.84 8.76 -15.11
N ASP A 104 0.34 8.56 -15.69
CA ASP A 104 0.51 8.48 -17.14
C ASP A 104 -0.22 7.27 -17.74
N LYS A 105 -0.18 6.11 -17.08
CA LYS A 105 -0.97 4.94 -17.48
C LYS A 105 -2.47 5.24 -17.47
N ALA A 106 -2.95 5.91 -16.42
CA ALA A 106 -4.35 6.30 -16.32
C ALA A 106 -4.75 7.32 -17.40
N LYS A 107 -3.88 8.31 -17.70
CA LYS A 107 -4.08 9.29 -18.76
C LYS A 107 -4.15 8.63 -20.14
N ALA A 108 -3.29 7.65 -20.42
CA ALA A 108 -3.27 6.91 -21.69
C ALA A 108 -4.55 6.07 -21.91
N ALA A 109 -5.22 5.65 -20.83
CA ALA A 109 -6.47 4.91 -20.90
C ALA A 109 -7.70 5.78 -21.24
N ILE A 110 -7.54 7.11 -21.34
CA ILE A 110 -8.62 8.03 -21.74
C ILE A 110 -8.67 8.12 -23.28
N PRO A 111 -9.78 7.72 -23.93
CA PRO A 111 -9.90 7.83 -25.38
C PRO A 111 -9.81 9.28 -25.84
N GLY A 112 -8.83 9.61 -26.69
CA GLY A 112 -8.62 10.96 -27.24
C GLY A 112 -7.48 11.77 -26.61
N GLY A 113 -6.71 11.19 -25.68
CA GLY A 113 -5.45 11.77 -25.21
C GLY A 113 -4.42 11.79 -26.35
N ARG A 114 -4.23 12.95 -26.99
CA ARG A 114 -3.17 13.18 -27.96
C ARG A 114 -1.82 12.88 -27.30
N ASP A 115 -1.05 12.01 -27.95
CA ASP A 115 0.41 12.02 -27.85
C ASP A 115 0.87 13.42 -28.28
N SER A 116 1.29 14.21 -27.29
CA SER A 116 2.04 15.42 -27.53
C SER A 116 3.35 15.31 -26.76
N GLY A 117 4.40 14.90 -27.48
CA GLY A 117 5.79 14.97 -27.03
C GLY A 117 6.47 13.62 -26.97
#